data_AF-A0A2E3C137-F1
#
_entry.id   AF-A0A2E3C137-F1
#
_cell.length_a   1.000
_cell.length_b   1.000
_cell.length_c   1.000
_cell.angle_alpha   90.00
_cell.angle_beta   90.00
_cell.angle_gamma   90.00
#
_symmetry.space_group_name_H-M   'P 1'
#
loop_
_entity.id
_entity.type
_entity.pdbx_description
1 polymer ?
#
loop_
_entity_poly.entity_id
_entity_poly.type
_entity_poly.pdbx_seq_one_letter_code
_entity_poly.pdbx_strand_id
1 'polypeptide(L)'
;MAAAIAAAFIFVVPTSADAAPRVPGNGPVVTDRVTDEELYVIASWENGPLLTGARTVDELQYPLEVNAQDCTDRGCTNGCTIGYGYNLGTHSVSDVVRDFEAAGMTRERALEFARFSSITGIEAVALCGRDAPNRHLLPTMTADESWELLRVMAASHKQNVVNRARAEGLLPYFNSGQFAIMVALDYQNPVLSSEATYVWRQLRAGDTSAVLRNIRNHMGTRFAPGLQTRRNWEASYFAWATRRQRAAGQFNWPGTRAS
;
A
#
# COMPACT_ATOMS: atom_id res chain seq x y z
N MET A 1 19.15 -4.34 25.06
CA MET A 1 17.78 -4.74 25.45
C MET A 1 16.84 -3.63 25.03
N ALA A 2 16.25 -3.73 23.83
CA ALA A 2 15.30 -2.75 23.33
C ALA A 2 13.89 -3.28 23.57
N ALA A 3 13.11 -2.55 24.36
CA ALA A 3 11.70 -2.82 24.57
C ALA A 3 10.99 -2.68 23.21
N ALA A 4 10.45 -3.79 22.71
CA ALA A 4 9.47 -3.77 21.66
C ALA A 4 8.23 -3.03 22.20
N ILE A 5 8.07 -1.76 21.82
CA ILE A 5 6.78 -1.11 21.93
C ILE A 5 5.91 -1.78 20.86
N ALA A 6 5.29 -2.89 21.25
CA ALA A 6 4.07 -3.35 20.65
C ALA A 6 3.03 -2.26 20.91
N ALA A 7 3.02 -1.23 20.07
CA ALA A 7 1.84 -0.41 19.91
C ALA A 7 0.76 -1.40 19.47
N ALA A 8 -0.12 -1.77 20.40
CA ALA A 8 -1.37 -2.42 20.09
C ALA A 8 -2.17 -1.45 19.23
N PHE A 9 -1.89 -1.45 17.92
CA PHE A 9 -2.77 -0.87 16.93
C PHE A 9 -4.04 -1.70 17.01
N ILE A 10 -5.01 -1.19 17.77
CA ILE A 10 -6.41 -1.59 17.61
C ILE A 10 -6.79 -1.05 16.23
N PHE A 11 -6.46 -1.81 15.19
CA PHE A 11 -7.09 -1.65 13.90
C PHE A 11 -8.54 -2.07 14.12
N VAL A 12 -9.40 -1.09 14.38
CA VAL A 12 -10.84 -1.31 14.38
C VAL A 12 -11.21 -1.65 12.94
N VAL A 13 -11.24 -2.94 12.62
CA VAL A 13 -12.11 -3.42 11.56
C VAL A 13 -13.51 -3.02 12.01
N PRO A 14 -14.28 -2.22 11.24
CA PRO A 14 -15.64 -1.85 11.65
C PRO A 14 -16.43 -3.14 11.92
N THR A 15 -16.70 -3.41 13.19
CA THR A 15 -17.39 -4.63 13.64
C THR A 15 -18.90 -4.52 13.45
N SER A 16 -19.40 -3.32 13.18
CA SER A 16 -20.78 -3.02 12.83
C SER A 16 -20.84 -2.14 11.59
N ALA A 17 -21.98 -2.17 10.89
CA ALA A 17 -22.24 -1.36 9.70
C ALA A 17 -22.21 0.17 9.98
N ASP A 18 -22.12 0.60 11.24
CA ASP A 18 -22.44 1.96 11.67
C ASP A 18 -21.25 2.77 12.22
N ALA A 19 -20.01 2.29 12.08
CA ALA A 19 -18.82 3.01 12.54
C ALA A 19 -17.75 3.19 11.44
N ALA A 20 -18.15 3.23 10.18
CA ALA A 20 -17.25 3.62 9.10
C ALA A 20 -17.08 5.16 9.11
N PRO A 21 -15.85 5.71 8.98
CA PRO A 21 -15.69 7.08 8.49
C PRO A 21 -16.49 7.23 7.20
N ARG A 22 -17.00 8.42 6.85
CA ARG A 22 -17.90 8.64 5.70
C ARG A 22 -17.32 8.08 4.39
N VAL A 23 -17.54 6.80 4.11
CA VAL A 23 -17.15 6.12 2.87
C VAL A 23 -18.28 6.40 1.87
N PRO A 24 -18.01 6.97 0.69
CA PRO A 24 -19.01 7.16 -0.35
C PRO A 24 -19.67 5.83 -0.69
N GLY A 25 -20.98 5.87 -0.95
CA GLY A 25 -21.83 4.68 -1.14
C GLY A 25 -21.41 3.75 -2.29
N ASN A 26 -22.18 2.67 -2.46
CA ASN A 26 -21.99 1.57 -3.42
C ASN A 26 -22.09 1.99 -4.92
N GLY A 27 -21.37 3.03 -5.33
CA GLY A 27 -21.22 3.48 -6.71
C GLY A 27 -20.33 2.53 -7.54
N PRO A 28 -20.15 2.80 -8.86
CA PRO A 28 -19.51 1.88 -9.78
C PRO A 28 -18.14 1.41 -9.25
N VAL A 29 -18.03 0.09 -9.16
CA VAL A 29 -17.05 -0.70 -8.37
C VAL A 29 -15.59 -0.39 -8.70
N VAL A 30 -15.31 0.02 -9.93
CA VAL A 30 -13.97 0.35 -10.39
C VAL A 30 -14.05 1.61 -11.22
N THR A 31 -13.61 2.72 -10.64
CA THR A 31 -13.33 3.96 -11.37
C THR A 31 -11.91 3.92 -11.92
N ASP A 32 -11.60 4.71 -12.96
CA ASP A 32 -10.22 4.85 -13.45
C ASP A 32 -9.33 5.67 -12.49
N ARG A 33 -9.94 6.40 -11.54
CA ARG A 33 -9.23 7.22 -10.54
C ARG A 33 -9.01 6.45 -9.25
N VAL A 34 -7.88 6.68 -8.60
CA VAL A 34 -7.63 6.15 -7.24
C VAL A 34 -8.62 6.78 -6.25
N THR A 35 -9.27 5.94 -5.46
CA THR A 35 -10.29 6.25 -4.46
C THR A 35 -9.68 6.36 -3.07
N ASP A 36 -10.34 7.09 -2.17
CA ASP A 36 -9.82 7.26 -0.80
C ASP A 36 -9.88 5.96 0.02
N GLU A 37 -10.76 5.00 -0.33
CA GLU A 37 -10.77 3.66 0.29
C GLU A 37 -9.49 2.89 -0.07
N GLU A 38 -9.04 2.97 -1.33
CA GLU A 38 -7.75 2.39 -1.78
C GLU A 38 -6.58 3.02 -1.04
N LEU A 39 -6.56 4.37 -0.93
CA LEU A 39 -5.50 5.09 -0.22
C LEU A 39 -5.47 4.76 1.26
N TYR A 40 -6.62 4.74 1.92
CA TYR A 40 -6.73 4.46 3.35
C TYR A 40 -6.20 3.06 3.69
N VAL A 41 -6.56 2.05 2.90
CA VAL A 41 -6.08 0.67 3.09
C VAL A 41 -4.56 0.61 3.01
N ILE A 42 -3.95 1.30 2.05
CA ILE A 42 -2.47 1.37 1.91
C ILE A 42 -1.86 2.15 3.08
N ALA A 43 -2.28 3.40 3.27
CA ALA A 43 -1.74 4.34 4.24
C ALA A 43 -1.72 3.79 5.67
N SER A 44 -2.73 2.98 6.04
CA SER A 44 -2.87 2.39 7.36
C SER A 44 -1.71 1.47 7.77
N TRP A 45 -0.96 0.96 6.79
CA TRP A 45 0.20 0.09 7.01
C TRP A 45 1.53 0.69 6.59
N GLU A 46 1.54 1.66 5.69
CA GLU A 46 2.79 2.30 5.26
C GLU A 46 3.25 3.39 6.24
N ASN A 47 2.34 4.22 6.76
CA ASN A 47 2.67 5.28 7.72
C ASN A 47 1.46 5.64 8.60
N GLY A 48 1.11 4.71 9.50
CA GLY A 48 -0.02 4.86 10.43
C GLY A 48 -0.02 6.18 11.23
N PRO A 49 1.10 6.63 11.81
CA PRO A 49 1.14 7.90 12.55
C PRO A 49 0.82 9.13 11.70
N LEU A 50 1.27 9.17 10.44
CA LEU A 50 0.92 10.25 9.52
C LEU A 50 -0.57 10.21 9.16
N LEU A 51 -1.11 9.01 8.87
CA LEU A 51 -2.53 8.83 8.58
C LEU A 51 -3.45 9.26 9.74
N THR A 52 -3.09 8.93 10.98
CA THR A 52 -3.92 9.25 12.15
C THR A 52 -3.76 10.69 12.65
N GLY A 53 -2.86 11.47 12.04
CA GLY A 53 -2.51 12.82 12.50
C GLY A 53 -1.67 12.84 13.78
N ALA A 54 -1.17 11.70 14.24
CA ALA A 54 -0.18 11.65 15.33
C ALA A 54 1.16 12.28 14.92
N ARG A 55 1.43 12.35 13.61
CA ARG A 55 2.44 13.20 12.99
C ARG A 55 1.78 14.04 11.91
N THR A 56 2.21 15.29 11.78
CA THR A 56 1.70 16.24 10.76
C THR A 56 2.64 16.37 9.56
N VAL A 57 3.88 15.91 9.72
CA VAL A 57 4.89 15.85 8.66
C VAL A 57 5.58 14.49 8.70
N ASP A 58 6.04 14.04 7.54
CA ASP A 58 6.91 12.90 7.37
C ASP A 58 8.36 13.34 7.12
N GLU A 59 9.30 12.52 7.57
CA GLU A 59 10.74 12.77 7.45
C GLU A 59 11.37 11.73 6.54
N LEU A 60 12.36 12.15 5.75
CA LEU A 60 13.18 11.22 4.99
C LEU A 60 13.85 10.21 5.93
N GLN A 61 13.72 8.93 5.58
CA GLN A 61 14.29 7.83 6.36
C GLN A 61 14.78 6.71 5.45
N TYR A 62 15.79 5.96 5.90
CA TYR A 62 16.13 4.67 5.30
C TYR A 62 15.47 3.53 6.11
N PRO A 63 14.54 2.76 5.53
CA PRO A 63 13.91 1.66 6.26
C PRO A 63 14.90 0.51 6.46
N LEU A 64 14.93 -0.07 7.66
CA LEU A 64 15.75 -1.24 7.99
C LEU A 64 17.25 -1.07 7.66
N GLU A 65 17.89 -0.03 8.22
CA GLU A 65 19.32 0.28 8.02
C GLU A 65 20.27 -0.90 8.21
N VAL A 66 19.90 -1.86 9.08
CA VAL A 66 20.65 -3.11 9.30
C VAL A 66 20.86 -3.94 8.03
N ASN A 67 20.02 -3.77 7.01
CA ASN A 67 20.10 -4.47 5.72
C ASN A 67 20.78 -3.64 4.62
N ALA A 68 21.31 -2.45 4.93
CA ALA A 68 21.86 -1.55 3.92
C ALA A 68 23.14 -2.11 3.27
N GLN A 69 23.99 -2.79 4.03
CA GLN A 69 25.18 -3.46 3.49
C GLN A 69 24.80 -4.56 2.50
N ASP A 70 23.90 -5.45 2.89
CA ASP A 70 23.38 -6.50 2.01
C ASP A 70 22.75 -5.92 0.73
N CYS A 71 22.09 -4.77 0.84
CA CYS A 71 21.55 -4.07 -0.33
C CYS A 71 22.65 -3.60 -1.27
N THR A 72 23.69 -2.95 -0.76
CA THR A 72 24.86 -2.53 -1.52
C THR A 72 25.51 -3.72 -2.22
N ASP A 73 25.80 -4.78 -1.48
CA ASP A 73 26.52 -5.96 -1.98
C ASP A 73 25.76 -6.69 -3.09
N ARG A 74 24.42 -6.61 -3.07
CA ARG A 74 23.53 -7.28 -4.02
C ARG A 74 23.03 -6.37 -5.14
N GLY A 75 23.42 -5.10 -5.15
CA GLY A 75 22.90 -4.11 -6.12
C GLY A 75 21.39 -3.91 -6.01
N CYS A 76 20.85 -3.92 -4.79
CA CYS A 76 19.44 -3.65 -4.53
C CYS A 76 19.12 -2.15 -4.66
N THR A 77 17.84 -1.81 -4.79
CA THR A 77 17.39 -0.43 -5.07
C THR A 77 16.76 0.27 -3.86
N ASN A 78 16.96 -0.24 -2.65
CA ASN A 78 16.46 0.41 -1.44
C ASN A 78 17.25 1.68 -1.19
N GLY A 79 16.57 2.82 -1.10
CA GLY A 79 17.15 4.13 -0.80
C GLY A 79 16.36 4.87 0.26
N CYS A 80 16.51 6.19 0.29
CA CYS A 80 15.69 7.05 1.15
C CYS A 80 14.21 6.92 0.79
N THR A 81 13.37 6.91 1.82
CA THR A 81 11.91 6.81 1.68
C THR A 81 11.21 7.99 2.33
N ILE A 82 10.08 8.40 1.75
CA ILE A 82 9.23 9.48 2.25
C ILE A 82 7.74 9.15 2.03
N GLY A 83 6.87 9.77 2.83
CA GLY A 83 5.43 9.62 2.79
C GLY A 83 4.98 8.22 3.17
N TYR A 84 4.19 7.61 2.27
CA TYR A 84 3.66 6.26 2.43
C TYR A 84 4.49 5.24 1.64
N GLY A 85 5.83 5.32 1.77
CA GLY A 85 6.76 4.35 1.19
C GLY A 85 7.29 4.70 -0.20
N TYR A 86 7.31 5.97 -0.60
CA TYR A 86 7.96 6.39 -1.85
C TYR A 86 9.47 6.17 -1.74
N ASN A 87 10.01 5.16 -2.42
CA ASN A 87 11.45 4.85 -2.41
C ASN A 87 12.21 5.66 -3.47
N LEU A 88 12.97 6.66 -3.05
CA LEU A 88 13.78 7.51 -3.94
C LEU A 88 14.90 6.71 -4.64
N GLY A 89 15.38 5.61 -4.04
CA GLY A 89 16.44 4.77 -4.60
C GLY A 89 16.05 4.01 -5.88
N THR A 90 14.74 3.78 -6.12
CA THR A 90 14.25 3.14 -7.36
C THR A 90 13.93 4.14 -8.47
N HIS A 91 14.03 5.44 -8.20
CA HIS A 91 13.57 6.48 -9.12
C HIS A 91 14.74 7.32 -9.61
N SER A 92 14.71 7.68 -10.89
CA SER A 92 15.59 8.71 -11.44
C SER A 92 15.17 10.09 -10.93
N VAL A 93 16.04 11.09 -11.09
CA VAL A 93 15.71 12.50 -10.81
C VAL A 93 14.45 12.94 -11.58
N SER A 94 14.35 12.57 -12.86
CA SER A 94 13.19 12.88 -13.69
C SER A 94 11.90 12.21 -13.22
N ASP A 95 12.00 10.99 -12.70
CA ASP A 95 10.83 10.29 -12.16
C ASP A 95 10.32 10.97 -10.89
N VAL A 96 11.22 11.28 -9.95
CA VAL A 96 10.86 11.98 -8.71
C VAL A 96 10.21 13.32 -9.00
N VAL A 97 10.80 14.12 -9.89
CA VAL A 97 10.24 15.42 -10.23
C VAL A 97 8.86 15.30 -10.87
N ARG A 98 8.70 14.38 -11.83
CA ARG A 98 7.39 14.11 -12.47
C ARG A 98 6.34 13.71 -11.44
N ASP A 99 6.66 12.77 -10.57
CA ASP A 99 5.69 12.21 -9.63
C ASP A 99 5.28 13.25 -8.58
N PHE A 100 6.23 14.09 -8.13
CA PHE A 100 5.99 15.13 -7.13
C PHE A 100 5.23 16.33 -7.74
N GLU A 101 5.55 16.72 -8.98
CA GLU A 101 4.76 17.72 -9.71
C GLU A 101 3.31 17.22 -9.96
N ALA A 102 3.15 15.92 -10.27
CA ALA A 102 1.83 15.30 -10.40
C ALA A 102 1.06 15.25 -9.07
N ALA A 103 1.76 15.21 -7.93
CA ALA A 103 1.20 15.35 -6.59
C ALA A 103 0.91 16.82 -6.20
N GLY A 104 1.13 17.78 -7.10
CA GLY A 104 0.84 19.20 -6.89
C GLY A 104 1.99 20.02 -6.30
N MET A 105 3.19 19.45 -6.17
CA MET A 105 4.36 20.22 -5.72
C MET A 105 4.91 21.10 -6.84
N THR A 106 5.59 22.19 -6.47
CA THR A 106 6.39 22.95 -7.44
C THR A 106 7.64 22.17 -7.84
N ARG A 107 8.21 22.52 -8.99
CA ARG A 107 9.46 21.92 -9.46
C ARG A 107 10.60 22.12 -8.48
N GLU A 108 10.75 23.32 -7.92
CA GLU A 108 11.80 23.64 -6.96
C GLU A 108 11.70 22.74 -5.73
N ARG A 109 10.49 22.57 -5.21
CA ARG A 109 10.20 21.69 -4.08
C ARG A 109 10.50 20.23 -4.40
N ALA A 110 10.09 19.75 -5.58
CA ALA A 110 10.38 18.39 -6.03
C ALA A 110 11.89 18.12 -6.15
N LEU A 111 12.66 19.10 -6.63
CA LEU A 111 14.12 19.00 -6.74
C LEU A 111 14.83 18.88 -5.39
N GLU A 112 14.25 19.40 -4.30
CA GLU A 112 14.80 19.21 -2.95
C GLU A 112 14.87 17.73 -2.56
N PHE A 113 13.90 16.93 -3.00
CA PHE A 113 13.84 15.48 -2.79
C PHE A 113 14.58 14.70 -3.88
N ALA A 114 14.58 15.18 -5.12
CA ALA A 114 15.23 14.49 -6.23
C ALA A 114 16.76 14.35 -6.04
N ARG A 115 17.38 15.10 -5.13
CA ARG A 115 18.79 14.90 -4.76
C ARG A 115 19.10 13.55 -4.11
N PHE A 116 18.09 12.82 -3.64
CA PHE A 116 18.22 11.47 -3.07
C PHE A 116 17.91 10.36 -4.09
N SER A 117 17.55 10.73 -5.33
CA SER A 117 17.20 9.80 -6.40
C SER A 117 18.34 8.84 -6.73
N SER A 118 18.01 7.56 -6.91
CA SER A 118 18.97 6.51 -7.32
C SER A 118 20.14 6.27 -6.34
N ILE A 119 20.14 6.89 -5.16
CA ILE A 119 21.10 6.61 -4.10
C ILE A 119 20.55 5.47 -3.24
N THR A 120 21.36 4.45 -3.01
CA THR A 120 20.91 3.16 -2.43
C THR A 120 21.85 2.66 -1.34
N GLY A 121 21.39 1.65 -0.58
CA GLY A 121 22.22 0.92 0.38
C GLY A 121 22.89 1.82 1.42
N ILE A 122 24.16 1.55 1.70
CA ILE A 122 24.93 2.28 2.72
C ILE A 122 25.06 3.78 2.42
N GLU A 123 25.10 4.17 1.14
CA GLU A 123 25.20 5.58 0.76
C GLU A 123 23.90 6.33 1.09
N ALA A 124 22.75 5.71 0.86
CA ALA A 124 21.47 6.28 1.26
C ALA A 124 21.34 6.38 2.79
N VAL A 125 21.81 5.38 3.54
CA VAL A 125 21.86 5.44 5.01
C VAL A 125 22.70 6.63 5.50
N ALA A 126 23.83 6.92 4.86
CA ALA A 126 24.63 8.09 5.24
C ALA A 126 23.90 9.43 5.05
N LEU A 127 22.91 9.48 4.15
CA LEU A 127 22.15 10.69 3.82
C LEU A 127 20.88 10.87 4.65
N CYS A 128 20.12 9.79 4.85
CA CYS A 128 18.78 9.83 5.49
C CYS A 128 18.58 8.74 6.55
N GLY A 129 19.64 8.03 6.95
CA GLY A 129 19.62 7.13 8.08
C GLY A 129 19.43 7.87 9.40
N ARG A 130 19.24 7.09 10.47
CA ARG A 130 18.90 7.61 11.79
C ARG A 130 19.92 8.63 12.29
N ASP A 131 21.18 8.31 12.09
CA ASP A 131 22.33 9.04 12.61
C ASP A 131 22.98 9.93 11.53
N ALA A 132 22.28 10.22 10.43
CA ALA A 132 22.78 11.10 9.39
C ALA A 132 23.06 12.51 9.98
N PRO A 133 24.26 13.08 9.78
CA PRO A 133 24.74 14.27 10.51
C PRO A 133 23.86 15.51 10.32
N ASN A 134 23.20 15.62 9.17
CA ASN A 134 22.33 16.75 8.82
C ASN A 134 20.85 16.36 8.73
N ARG A 135 20.42 15.32 9.46
CA ARG A 135 19.04 14.82 9.41
C ARG A 135 17.99 15.91 9.64
N HIS A 136 18.26 16.83 10.57
CA HIS A 136 17.36 17.95 10.91
C HIS A 136 17.23 19.01 9.80
N LEU A 137 18.05 18.95 8.74
CA LEU A 137 18.01 19.83 7.57
C LEU A 137 17.45 19.13 6.32
N LEU A 138 17.04 17.86 6.45
CA LEU A 138 16.42 17.14 5.34
C LEU A 138 15.02 17.71 5.07
N PRO A 139 14.58 17.75 3.79
CA PRO A 139 13.23 18.16 3.48
C PRO A 139 12.24 17.18 4.11
N THR A 140 11.21 17.73 4.75
CA THR A 140 10.06 16.98 5.28
C THR A 140 8.90 17.07 4.31
N MET A 141 7.91 16.19 4.41
CA MET A 141 6.70 16.24 3.59
C MET A 141 5.48 16.44 4.49
N THR A 142 4.56 17.34 4.14
CA THR A 142 3.30 17.51 4.87
C THR A 142 2.40 16.28 4.68
N ALA A 143 1.40 16.13 5.55
CA ALA A 143 0.40 15.07 5.41
C ALA A 143 -0.33 15.15 4.06
N ASP A 144 -0.71 16.34 3.60
CA ASP A 144 -1.40 16.55 2.33
C ASP A 144 -0.50 16.22 1.12
N GLU A 145 0.74 16.70 1.12
CA GLU A 145 1.74 16.35 0.11
C GLU A 145 1.96 14.82 0.06
N SER A 146 2.05 14.17 1.22
CA SER A 146 2.24 12.72 1.32
C SER A 146 1.03 11.95 0.80
N TRP A 147 -0.18 12.46 1.05
CA TRP A 147 -1.43 11.85 0.60
C TRP A 147 -1.59 11.93 -0.93
N GLU A 148 -1.29 13.08 -1.52
CA GLU A 148 -1.35 13.24 -2.98
C GLU A 148 -0.23 12.46 -3.68
N LEU A 149 0.97 12.37 -3.08
CA LEU A 149 2.03 11.51 -3.61
C LEU A 149 1.62 10.03 -3.56
N LEU A 150 1.00 9.57 -2.47
CA LEU A 150 0.47 8.21 -2.39
C LEU A 150 -0.58 7.96 -3.49
N ARG A 151 -1.42 8.96 -3.81
CA ARG A 151 -2.39 8.86 -4.92
C ARG A 151 -1.71 8.66 -6.27
N VAL A 152 -0.62 9.38 -6.54
CA VAL A 152 0.19 9.21 -7.74
C VAL A 152 0.78 7.80 -7.81
N MET A 153 1.42 7.34 -6.72
CA MET A 153 2.01 6.00 -6.65
C MET A 153 0.98 4.89 -6.88
N ALA A 154 -0.15 4.96 -6.17
CA ALA A 154 -1.20 3.96 -6.21
C ALA A 154 -1.88 3.85 -7.59
N ALA A 155 -1.77 4.88 -8.46
CA ALA A 155 -2.41 4.88 -9.77
C ALA A 155 -1.90 3.75 -10.67
N SER A 156 -0.58 3.51 -10.69
CA SER A 156 0.01 2.43 -11.50
C SER A 156 -0.41 1.05 -11.00
N HIS A 157 -0.39 0.84 -9.68
CA HIS A 157 -0.82 -0.40 -9.04
C HIS A 157 -2.31 -0.68 -9.25
N LYS A 158 -3.14 0.34 -9.13
CA LYS A 158 -4.55 0.26 -9.50
C LYS A 158 -4.71 -0.20 -10.94
N GLN A 159 -3.98 0.40 -11.88
CA GLN A 159 -4.08 0.03 -13.29
C GLN A 159 -3.66 -1.43 -13.53
N ASN A 160 -2.65 -1.94 -12.84
CA ASN A 160 -2.26 -3.35 -12.89
C ASN A 160 -3.42 -4.26 -12.46
N VAL A 161 -4.06 -3.93 -11.34
CA VAL A 161 -5.21 -4.69 -10.82
C VAL A 161 -6.43 -4.59 -11.74
N VAL A 162 -6.73 -3.41 -12.31
CA VAL A 162 -7.80 -3.22 -13.31
C VAL A 162 -7.54 -4.11 -14.53
N ASN A 163 -6.33 -4.07 -15.07
CA ASN A 163 -5.96 -4.84 -16.25
C ASN A 163 -6.10 -6.34 -15.98
N ARG A 164 -5.63 -6.81 -14.81
CA ARG A 164 -5.75 -8.22 -14.43
C ARG A 164 -7.20 -8.63 -14.20
N ALA A 165 -7.97 -7.86 -13.44
CA ALA A 165 -9.38 -8.13 -13.19
C ALA A 165 -10.21 -8.16 -14.47
N ARG A 166 -9.90 -7.29 -15.44
CA ARG A 166 -10.53 -7.29 -16.77
C ARG A 166 -10.18 -8.55 -17.55
N ALA A 167 -8.90 -8.93 -17.60
CA ALA A 167 -8.44 -10.14 -18.29
C ALA A 167 -9.07 -11.42 -17.71
N GLU A 168 -9.32 -11.45 -16.40
CA GLU A 168 -9.96 -12.58 -15.70
C GLU A 168 -11.50 -12.55 -15.75
N GLY A 169 -12.10 -11.51 -16.35
CA GLY A 169 -13.55 -11.29 -16.35
C GLY A 169 -14.12 -10.99 -14.96
N LEU A 170 -13.30 -10.58 -14.00
CA LEU A 170 -13.67 -10.42 -12.59
C LEU A 170 -14.11 -9.01 -12.20
N LEU A 171 -13.87 -8.01 -13.07
CA LEU A 171 -14.12 -6.60 -12.78
C LEU A 171 -15.54 -6.29 -12.22
N PRO A 172 -16.63 -6.87 -12.76
CA PRO A 172 -18.00 -6.57 -12.29
C PRO A 172 -18.35 -7.16 -10.92
N TYR A 173 -17.53 -8.06 -10.38
CA TYR A 173 -17.86 -8.82 -9.18
C TYR A 173 -17.32 -8.20 -7.91
N PHE A 174 -16.24 -7.45 -8.00
CA PHE A 174 -15.69 -6.74 -6.86
C PHE A 174 -16.70 -5.76 -6.28
N ASN A 175 -16.48 -5.37 -5.02
CA ASN A 175 -16.92 -4.09 -4.50
C ASN A 175 -15.70 -3.23 -4.16
N SER A 176 -15.91 -1.96 -3.83
CA SER A 176 -14.85 -1.00 -3.56
C SER A 176 -13.82 -1.50 -2.53
N GLY A 177 -14.28 -2.10 -1.44
CA GLY A 177 -13.41 -2.59 -0.37
C GLY A 177 -12.62 -3.84 -0.74
N GLN A 178 -13.21 -4.77 -1.49
CA GLN A 178 -12.46 -5.92 -2.00
C GLN A 178 -11.42 -5.49 -3.04
N PHE A 179 -11.77 -4.54 -3.92
CA PHE A 179 -10.86 -4.01 -4.92
C PHE A 179 -9.70 -3.24 -4.27
N ALA A 180 -9.98 -2.43 -3.24
CA ALA A 180 -8.96 -1.73 -2.45
C ALA A 180 -7.91 -2.68 -1.85
N ILE A 181 -8.32 -3.85 -1.37
CA ILE A 181 -7.38 -4.87 -0.88
C ILE A 181 -6.50 -5.42 -2.00
N MET A 182 -7.06 -5.65 -3.20
CA MET A 182 -6.26 -6.09 -4.35
C MET A 182 -5.22 -5.03 -4.75
N VAL A 183 -5.58 -3.75 -4.72
CA VAL A 183 -4.63 -2.64 -4.98
C VAL A 183 -3.55 -2.56 -3.89
N ALA A 184 -3.91 -2.69 -2.62
CA ALA A 184 -2.93 -2.65 -1.53
C ALA A 184 -1.96 -3.85 -1.52
N LEU A 185 -2.41 -5.02 -2.00
CA LEU A 185 -1.57 -6.19 -2.23
C LEU A 185 -0.55 -5.91 -3.35
N ASP A 186 -1.00 -5.32 -4.47
CA ASP A 186 -0.12 -4.96 -5.60
C ASP A 186 0.89 -3.86 -5.22
N TYR A 187 0.43 -2.83 -4.50
CA TYR A 187 1.25 -1.73 -4.00
C TYR A 187 2.43 -2.22 -3.16
N GLN A 188 2.17 -3.16 -2.25
CA GLN A 188 3.20 -3.65 -1.34
C GLN A 188 4.25 -4.52 -2.03
N ASN A 189 3.84 -5.31 -3.03
CA ASN A 189 4.77 -6.12 -3.81
C ASN A 189 4.12 -6.58 -5.13
N PRO A 190 4.45 -5.92 -6.25
CA PRO A 190 3.91 -6.26 -7.58
C PRO A 190 4.28 -7.68 -8.04
N VAL A 191 5.39 -8.25 -7.55
CA VAL A 191 5.85 -9.62 -7.89
C VAL A 191 5.03 -10.68 -7.16
N LEU A 192 4.37 -10.34 -6.04
CA LEU A 192 3.37 -11.23 -5.44
C LEU A 192 2.16 -11.45 -6.35
N SER A 193 2.08 -10.79 -7.51
CA SER A 193 1.17 -11.15 -8.60
C SER A 193 1.31 -12.60 -9.10
N SER A 194 2.49 -13.24 -8.95
CA SER A 194 2.65 -14.65 -9.29
C SER A 194 1.94 -15.57 -8.29
N GLU A 195 2.02 -15.31 -6.98
CA GLU A 195 1.19 -15.99 -5.95
C GLU A 195 -0.28 -15.52 -6.02
N ALA A 196 -0.51 -14.29 -6.50
CA ALA A 196 -1.85 -13.79 -6.79
C ALA A 196 -2.54 -14.63 -7.86
N THR A 197 -1.83 -15.38 -8.72
CA THR A 197 -2.45 -16.37 -9.62
C THR A 197 -3.39 -17.31 -8.84
N TYR A 198 -3.01 -17.70 -7.63
CA TYR A 198 -3.89 -18.49 -6.76
C TYR A 198 -5.09 -17.69 -6.27
N VAL A 199 -4.88 -16.46 -5.80
CA VAL A 199 -5.98 -15.56 -5.37
C VAL A 199 -6.96 -15.33 -6.52
N TRP A 200 -6.50 -14.91 -7.69
CA TRP A 200 -7.29 -14.69 -8.91
C TRP A 200 -8.05 -15.95 -9.32
N ARG A 201 -7.41 -17.13 -9.29
CA ARG A 201 -8.07 -18.41 -9.57
C ARG A 201 -9.21 -18.70 -8.58
N GLN A 202 -8.98 -18.49 -7.28
CA GLN A 202 -10.01 -18.72 -6.26
C GLN A 202 -11.14 -17.69 -6.33
N LEU A 203 -10.84 -16.44 -6.71
CA LEU A 203 -11.85 -15.43 -7.00
C LEU A 203 -12.72 -15.90 -8.18
N ARG A 204 -12.16 -16.41 -9.28
CA ARG A 204 -12.98 -16.96 -10.38
C ARG A 204 -13.84 -18.16 -9.96
N ALA A 205 -13.34 -18.97 -9.03
CA ALA A 205 -14.05 -20.13 -8.51
C ALA A 205 -15.14 -19.76 -7.47
N GLY A 206 -15.17 -18.51 -7.01
CA GLY A 206 -16.07 -18.08 -5.93
C GLY A 206 -15.73 -18.64 -4.56
N ASP A 207 -14.54 -19.23 -4.39
CA ASP A 207 -14.09 -19.76 -3.09
C ASP A 207 -13.50 -18.63 -2.24
N THR A 208 -14.39 -17.85 -1.62
CA THR A 208 -14.00 -16.77 -0.71
C THR A 208 -13.12 -17.29 0.43
N SER A 209 -13.38 -18.49 0.96
CA SER A 209 -12.58 -19.07 2.03
C SER A 209 -11.14 -19.33 1.59
N ALA A 210 -10.93 -19.82 0.37
CA ALA A 210 -9.59 -19.99 -0.20
C ALA A 210 -8.92 -18.64 -0.50
N VAL A 211 -9.65 -17.62 -0.97
CA VAL A 211 -9.10 -16.27 -1.13
C VAL A 211 -8.53 -15.77 0.19
N LEU A 212 -9.31 -15.83 1.27
CA LEU A 212 -8.88 -15.38 2.60
C LEU A 212 -7.66 -16.15 3.12
N ARG A 213 -7.60 -17.47 2.90
CA ARG A 213 -6.41 -18.27 3.26
C ARG A 213 -5.18 -17.85 2.47
N ASN A 214 -5.33 -17.60 1.17
CA ASN A 214 -4.20 -17.16 0.34
C ASN A 214 -3.69 -15.78 0.74
N ILE A 215 -4.58 -14.82 1.00
CA ILE A 215 -4.17 -13.49 1.50
C ILE A 215 -3.34 -13.64 2.78
N ARG A 216 -3.81 -14.44 3.75
CA ARG A 216 -3.11 -14.63 5.04
C ARG A 216 -1.74 -15.31 4.92
N ASN A 217 -1.63 -16.32 4.05
CA ASN A 217 -0.53 -17.28 4.13
C ASN A 217 0.41 -17.28 2.92
N HIS A 218 -0.01 -16.68 1.82
CA HIS A 218 0.63 -16.81 0.50
C HIS A 218 0.72 -15.48 -0.24
N MET A 219 0.55 -14.35 0.43
CA MET A 219 0.82 -13.03 -0.15
C MET A 219 2.02 -12.43 0.57
N GLY A 220 3.19 -13.04 0.35
CA GLY A 220 4.49 -12.55 0.85
C GLY A 220 4.87 -12.95 2.27
N THR A 221 3.95 -13.49 3.08
CA THR A 221 4.22 -13.90 4.47
C THR A 221 5.23 -15.03 4.59
N ARG A 222 5.33 -15.89 3.58
CA ARG A 222 6.36 -16.94 3.51
C ARG A 222 7.79 -16.38 3.46
N PHE A 223 7.98 -15.22 2.85
CA PHE A 223 9.29 -14.61 2.64
C PHE A 223 9.57 -13.47 3.62
N ALA A 224 8.52 -12.89 4.21
CA ALA A 224 8.63 -11.84 5.22
C ALA A 224 7.57 -12.06 6.32
N PRO A 225 7.92 -12.80 7.39
CA PRO A 225 7.00 -13.07 8.51
C PRO A 225 6.44 -11.80 9.17
N GLY A 226 7.17 -10.68 9.12
CA GLY A 226 6.72 -9.37 9.62
C GLY A 226 5.46 -8.83 8.93
N LEU A 227 5.07 -9.38 7.76
CA LEU A 227 3.84 -9.00 7.05
C LEU A 227 2.60 -9.71 7.56
N GLN A 228 2.73 -10.71 8.44
CA GLN A 228 1.60 -11.57 8.84
C GLN A 228 0.44 -10.77 9.45
N THR A 229 0.76 -9.78 10.28
CA THR A 229 -0.25 -8.91 10.90
C THR A 229 -1.03 -8.13 9.85
N ARG A 230 -0.33 -7.54 8.86
CA ARG A 230 -0.95 -6.83 7.73
C ARG A 230 -1.85 -7.75 6.92
N ARG A 231 -1.36 -8.91 6.50
CA ARG A 231 -2.14 -9.87 5.72
C ARG A 231 -3.37 -10.39 6.46
N ASN A 232 -3.28 -10.59 7.78
CA ASN A 232 -4.42 -10.96 8.61
C ASN A 232 -5.49 -9.86 8.63
N TRP A 233 -5.08 -8.60 8.73
CA TRP A 233 -5.98 -7.46 8.68
C TRP A 233 -6.64 -7.33 7.31
N GLU A 234 -5.87 -7.40 6.23
CA GLU A 234 -6.42 -7.30 4.87
C GLU A 234 -7.40 -8.43 4.53
N ALA A 235 -7.11 -9.67 4.94
CA ALA A 235 -8.06 -10.76 4.80
C ALA A 235 -9.35 -10.49 5.61
N SER A 236 -9.23 -9.90 6.80
CA SER A 236 -10.39 -9.54 7.62
C SER A 236 -11.21 -8.42 6.99
N TYR A 237 -10.55 -7.43 6.39
CA TYR A 237 -11.18 -6.35 5.62
C TYR A 237 -11.89 -6.89 4.37
N PHE A 238 -11.24 -7.77 3.60
CA PHE A 238 -11.85 -8.42 2.44
C PHE A 238 -13.11 -9.23 2.85
N ALA A 239 -13.04 -9.95 3.97
CA ALA A 239 -14.18 -10.69 4.50
C ALA A 239 -15.32 -9.76 4.93
N TRP A 240 -15.01 -8.64 5.58
CA TRP A 240 -15.99 -7.60 5.92
C TRP A 240 -16.66 -7.02 4.68
N ALA A 241 -15.88 -6.64 3.66
CA ALA A 241 -16.38 -6.11 2.40
C ALA A 241 -17.29 -7.13 1.68
N THR A 242 -16.94 -8.41 1.72
CA THR A 242 -17.78 -9.49 1.18
C THR A 242 -19.12 -9.62 1.93
N ARG A 243 -19.11 -9.53 3.27
CA ARG A 243 -20.34 -9.53 4.08
C ARG A 243 -21.23 -8.32 3.77
N ARG A 244 -20.64 -7.14 3.60
CA ARG A 244 -21.34 -5.90 3.22
C ARG A 244 -22.07 -6.05 1.89
N GLN A 245 -21.40 -6.59 0.86
CA GLN A 245 -22.02 -6.86 -0.44
C GLN A 245 -23.17 -7.88 -0.36
N ARG A 246 -23.03 -8.94 0.46
CA ARG A 246 -24.10 -9.92 0.71
C ARG A 246 -25.31 -9.29 1.41
N ALA A 247 -25.08 -8.49 2.46
CA ALA A 247 -26.15 -7.80 3.18
C ALA A 247 -26.93 -6.83 2.29
N ALA A 248 -26.27 -6.23 1.29
CA ALA A 248 -26.91 -5.38 0.29
C ALA A 248 -27.68 -6.15 -0.82
N GLY A 249 -27.68 -7.49 -0.80
CA GLY A 249 -28.29 -8.31 -1.87
C GLY A 249 -27.55 -8.25 -3.21
N GLN A 250 -26.30 -7.77 -3.21
CA GLN A 250 -25.50 -7.50 -4.41
C GLN A 250 -24.38 -8.52 -4.63
N PHE A 251 -24.38 -9.62 -3.87
CA PHE A 251 -23.37 -10.66 -4.00
C PHE A 251 -23.66 -11.54 -5.21
N ASN A 252 -22.81 -11.43 -6.24
CA ASN A 252 -23.04 -12.04 -7.55
C ASN A 252 -21.80 -12.79 -8.07
N TRP A 253 -20.94 -13.29 -7.18
CA TRP A 253 -19.64 -13.86 -7.53
C TRP A 253 -19.72 -15.01 -8.55
N PRO A 254 -18.79 -15.11 -9.53
CA PRO A 254 -18.79 -16.22 -10.47
C PRO A 254 -18.56 -17.54 -9.71
N GLY A 255 -19.35 -18.55 -10.03
CA GLY A 255 -19.25 -19.89 -9.43
C GLY A 255 -20.10 -20.12 -8.19
N THR A 256 -20.63 -19.08 -7.54
CA THR A 256 -21.61 -19.27 -6.45
C THR A 256 -22.99 -19.46 -7.06
N ARG A 257 -23.32 -20.68 -7.47
CA ARG A 257 -24.71 -21.02 -7.82
C ARG A 257 -25.58 -20.80 -6.59
N ALA A 258 -26.70 -20.09 -6.77
CA ALA A 258 -27.80 -20.11 -5.82
C ALA A 258 -28.25 -21.57 -5.69
N SER A 259 -28.02 -22.16 -4.51
CA SER A 259 -28.81 -23.28 -4.02
C SER A 259 -30.13 -22.75 -3.50
#